data_AF-A0A7S3CL72-F1
#
_entry.id   AF-A0A7S3CL72-F1
#
_cell.length_a   1.000
_cell.length_b   1.000
_cell.length_c   1.000
_cell.angle_alpha   90.00
_cell.angle_beta   90.00
_cell.angle_gamma   90.00
#
_symmetry.space_group_name_H-M   'P 1'
#
loop_
_entity.id
_entity.type
_entity.pdbx_description
1 polymer ?
#
loop_
_entity_poly.entity_id
_entity_poly.type
_entity_poly.pdbx_seq_one_letter_code
_entity_poly.pdbx_strand_id
1 'polypeptide(L)'
;GITLKDASILDAHIFFGLLIGAMLPYWFSAMTMKSVGKAALAMVEEVRRQFATTPGLMDGSVRPDYKRCVAISTEASLSEMIPPGILVMGTPVIVGILFGVRCLAGVL
;
A
#
# COMPACT_ATOMS: atom_id res chain seq x y z
N GLY A 1 6.59 -11.24 31.60
CA GLY A 1 6.45 -12.39 30.70
C GLY A 1 4.98 -12.60 30.45
N ILE A 2 4.56 -12.70 29.19
CA ILE A 2 3.13 -12.80 28.83
C ILE A 2 2.69 -14.22 29.20
N THR A 3 1.90 -14.36 30.26
CA THR A 3 1.36 -15.65 30.68
C THR A 3 0.17 -15.98 29.78
N LEU A 4 0.25 -17.10 29.07
CA LEU A 4 -0.78 -17.61 28.12
C LEU A 4 -2.17 -17.86 28.75
N LYS A 5 -2.37 -17.55 30.04
CA LYS A 5 -3.67 -17.61 30.72
C LYS A 5 -4.55 -16.37 30.49
N ASP A 6 -4.00 -15.27 29.98
CA ASP A 6 -4.73 -14.01 29.74
C ASP A 6 -5.08 -13.76 28.25
N ALA A 7 -4.61 -14.60 27.33
CA ALA A 7 -4.88 -14.48 25.89
C ALA A 7 -6.16 -15.25 25.49
N SER A 8 -7.26 -14.99 26.20
CA SER A 8 -8.55 -15.56 25.84
C SER A 8 -9.20 -14.73 24.73
N ILE A 9 -9.56 -15.37 23.61
CA ILE A 9 -10.29 -14.73 22.51
C ILE A 9 -11.68 -14.22 22.97
N LEU A 10 -12.18 -14.74 24.10
CA LEU A 10 -13.44 -14.30 24.73
C LEU A 10 -13.29 -12.97 25.49
N ASP A 11 -12.07 -12.46 25.70
CA ASP A 11 -11.88 -11.12 26.24
C ASP A 11 -12.24 -10.08 25.17
N ALA A 12 -13.13 -9.16 25.52
CA ALA A 12 -13.63 -8.14 24.60
C ALA A 12 -12.52 -7.29 23.98
N HIS A 13 -11.41 -7.05 24.68
CA HIS A 13 -10.31 -6.23 24.18
C HIS A 13 -9.46 -6.99 23.14
N ILE A 14 -9.28 -8.30 23.32
CA ILE A 14 -8.53 -9.14 22.38
C ILE A 14 -9.35 -9.39 21.13
N PHE A 15 -10.64 -9.67 21.28
CA PHE A 15 -11.55 -9.85 20.15
C PHE A 15 -11.67 -8.59 19.28
N PHE A 16 -11.76 -7.41 19.91
CA PHE A 16 -11.73 -6.14 19.19
C PHE A 16 -10.41 -5.94 18.43
N GLY A 17 -9.28 -6.22 19.08
CA GLY A 17 -7.96 -6.17 18.44
C GLY A 17 -7.87 -7.10 17.23
N LEU A 18 -8.42 -8.31 17.31
CA LEU A 18 -8.46 -9.30 16.24
C LEU A 18 -9.26 -8.81 15.01
N LEU A 19 -10.44 -8.24 15.23
CA LEU A 19 -11.25 -7.70 14.13
C LEU A 19 -10.55 -6.56 13.41
N ILE A 20 -9.95 -5.63 14.17
CA ILE A 20 -9.19 -4.52 13.60
C ILE A 20 -7.93 -5.03 12.88
N GLY A 21 -7.19 -5.95 13.51
CA GLY A 21 -6.00 -6.59 12.94
C GLY A 21 -6.31 -7.27 11.60
N ALA A 22 -7.40 -8.04 11.53
CA ALA A 22 -7.84 -8.71 10.31
C ALA A 22 -8.22 -7.73 9.18
N MET A 23 -8.67 -6.52 9.51
CA MET A 23 -9.03 -5.49 8.53
C MET A 23 -7.79 -4.78 7.94
N LEU A 24 -6.68 -4.69 8.69
CA LEU A 24 -5.49 -3.93 8.27
C LEU A 24 -4.87 -4.42 6.95
N PRO A 25 -4.71 -5.74 6.69
CA PRO A 25 -4.20 -6.21 5.40
C PRO A 25 -5.11 -5.84 4.22
N TYR A 26 -6.44 -5.84 4.41
CA TYR A 26 -7.38 -5.42 3.38
C TYR A 26 -7.26 -3.93 3.09
N TRP A 27 -7.11 -3.11 4.13
CA TRP A 27 -6.90 -1.68 3.96
C TRP A 27 -5.56 -1.38 3.28
N PHE A 28 -4.49 -2.05 3.68
CA PHE A 28 -3.18 -1.98 3.03
C PHE A 28 -3.27 -2.35 1.54
N SER A 29 -3.95 -3.46 1.24
CA SER A 29 -4.14 -3.93 -0.14
C SER A 29 -4.95 -2.93 -0.97
N ALA A 30 -6.02 -2.36 -0.41
CA ALA A 30 -6.83 -1.36 -1.10
C ALA A 30 -6.04 -0.10 -1.44
N MET A 31 -5.19 0.38 -0.52
CA MET A 31 -4.31 1.53 -0.78
C MET A 31 -3.32 1.22 -1.88
N THR A 32 -2.58 0.12 -1.77
CA THR A 32 -1.54 -0.24 -2.75
C THR A 32 -2.12 -0.51 -4.15
N MET A 33 -3.24 -1.21 -4.25
CA MET A 33 -3.92 -1.45 -5.53
C MET A 33 -4.42 -0.14 -6.17
N LYS A 34 -4.96 0.79 -5.37
CA LYS A 34 -5.38 2.11 -5.88
C LYS A 34 -4.19 2.91 -6.41
N SER A 35 -3.07 2.90 -5.69
CA SER A 35 -1.83 3.57 -6.10
C SER A 35 -1.27 3.01 -7.41
N VAL A 36 -1.22 1.68 -7.54
CA VAL A 36 -0.81 1.00 -8.78
C VAL A 36 -1.75 1.37 -9.93
N GLY A 37 -3.07 1.41 -9.69
CA GLY A 37 -4.05 1.79 -10.71
C GLY A 37 -3.79 3.19 -11.28
N LYS A 38 -3.50 4.18 -10.42
CA LYS A 38 -3.15 5.54 -10.86
C LYS A 38 -1.87 5.56 -11.70
N ALA A 39 -0.81 4.91 -11.23
CA ALA A 39 0.48 4.86 -11.93
C ALA A 39 0.35 4.18 -13.30
N ALA A 40 -0.41 3.09 -13.36
CA ALA A 40 -0.66 2.35 -14.59
C ALA A 40 -1.44 3.18 -15.62
N LEU A 41 -2.48 3.91 -15.17
CA LEU A 41 -3.25 4.81 -16.06
C LEU A 41 -2.35 5.89 -16.67
N ALA A 42 -1.52 6.55 -15.86
CA ALA A 42 -0.57 7.55 -16.34
C ALA A 42 0.45 6.95 -17.33
N MET A 43 0.93 5.73 -17.06
CA MET A 43 1.84 5.03 -17.97
C MET A 43 1.18 4.72 -19.31
N VAL A 44 -0.08 4.25 -19.30
CA VAL A 44 -0.84 3.96 -20.52
C VAL A 44 -1.09 5.23 -21.34
N GLU A 45 -1.44 6.34 -20.70
CA GLU A 45 -1.60 7.63 -21.37
C GLU A 45 -0.30 8.10 -22.03
N GLU A 46 0.83 7.98 -21.35
CA GLU A 46 2.13 8.36 -21.91
C GLU A 46 2.54 7.46 -23.07
N VAL A 47 2.32 6.14 -22.96
CA VAL A 47 2.57 5.20 -24.07
C VAL A 47 1.70 5.54 -25.27
N ARG A 48 0.39 5.77 -25.07
CA ARG A 48 -0.53 6.17 -26.14
C ARG A 48 -0.11 7.50 -26.78
N ARG A 49 0.35 8.46 -25.98
CA ARG A 49 0.88 9.74 -26.48
C ARG A 49 2.10 9.51 -27.38
N GLN A 50 3.08 8.73 -26.94
CA GLN A 50 4.28 8.44 -27.73
C GLN A 50 3.94 7.74 -29.06
N PHE A 51 3.02 6.78 -29.05
CA PHE A 51 2.55 6.12 -30.27
C PHE A 51 1.80 7.06 -31.23
N ALA A 52 1.07 8.05 -30.72
CA ALA A 52 0.32 8.99 -31.54
C ALA A 52 1.16 10.15 -32.09
N THR A 53 2.13 10.66 -31.32
CA THR A 53 2.90 11.87 -31.68
C THR A 53 4.24 11.59 -32.34
N THR A 54 4.80 10.38 -32.21
CA THR A 54 6.13 10.04 -32.72
C THR A 54 6.01 9.17 -33.98
N PRO A 55 6.17 9.75 -35.19
CA PRO A 55 6.18 8.98 -36.43
C PRO A 55 7.35 7.98 -36.44
N GLY A 56 7.12 6.77 -36.94
CA GLY A 56 8.16 5.73 -37.02
C GLY A 56 8.39 4.94 -35.72
N LEU A 57 7.69 5.27 -34.63
CA LEU A 57 7.73 4.45 -33.40
C LEU A 57 7.07 3.08 -33.61
N MET A 58 5.95 3.04 -34.34
CA MET A 58 5.26 1.78 -34.69
C MET A 58 6.06 0.94 -35.69
N ASP A 59 6.76 1.60 -36.61
CA ASP A 59 7.57 0.94 -37.64
C ASP A 59 8.96 0.52 -37.10
N GLY A 60 9.27 0.85 -35.83
CA GLY A 60 10.54 0.53 -35.17
C GLY A 60 11.74 1.34 -35.64
N SER A 61 11.52 2.40 -36.42
CA SER A 61 12.59 3.26 -36.94
C SER A 61 13.08 4.30 -35.92
N VAL A 62 12.25 4.65 -34.94
CA VAL A 62 12.56 5.61 -33.87
C VAL A 62 12.53 4.91 -32.50
N ARG A 63 13.44 5.29 -31.59
CA ARG A 63 13.46 4.76 -30.22
C ARG A 63 12.45 5.48 -29.31
N PRO A 64 11.71 4.77 -28.44
CA PRO A 64 10.78 5.39 -27.50
C PRO A 64 11.49 6.22 -26.43
N ASP A 65 10.73 7.14 -25.81
CA ASP A 65 11.19 7.85 -24.62
C ASP A 65 10.93 7.03 -23.36
N TYR A 66 11.92 6.20 -23.01
CA TYR A 66 11.90 5.41 -21.79
C TYR A 66 12.07 6.25 -20.52
N LYS A 67 12.76 7.39 -20.60
CA LYS A 67 13.04 8.20 -19.40
C LYS A 67 11.75 8.71 -18.80
N ARG A 68 10.79 9.09 -19.64
CA ARG A 68 9.49 9.56 -19.20
C ARG A 68 8.66 8.48 -18.51
N CYS A 69 8.64 7.26 -19.05
CA CYS A 69 7.98 6.12 -18.41
C CYS A 69 8.62 5.78 -17.05
N VAL A 70 9.95 5.81 -16.97
CA VAL A 70 10.67 5.59 -15.70
C VAL A 70 10.35 6.69 -14.69
N ALA A 71 10.29 7.96 -15.11
CA ALA A 71 9.96 9.07 -14.22
C ALA A 71 8.56 8.94 -13.63
N ILE A 72 7.55 8.60 -14.43
CA ILE A 72 6.16 8.39 -13.98
C ILE A 72 6.10 7.30 -12.90
N SER A 73 6.71 6.13 -13.17
CA SER A 73 6.73 5.03 -12.20
C SER A 73 7.45 5.41 -10.91
N THR A 74 8.58 6.12 -11.02
CA THR A 74 9.41 6.52 -9.88
C THR A 74 8.67 7.52 -8.98
N GLU A 75 8.11 8.57 -9.57
CA GLU A 75 7.38 9.61 -8.84
C GLU A 75 6.12 9.07 -8.15
N ALA A 76 5.36 8.22 -8.86
CA ALA A 76 4.19 7.56 -8.28
C ALA A 76 4.57 6.63 -7.13
N SER A 77 5.64 5.84 -7.28
CA SER A 77 6.08 4.91 -6.24
C SER A 77 6.55 5.64 -4.98
N LEU A 78 7.30 6.74 -5.14
CA LEU A 78 7.82 7.51 -4.00
C LEU A 78 6.72 8.23 -3.21
N SER A 79 5.73 8.78 -3.91
CA SER A 79 4.63 9.50 -3.27
C SER A 79 3.60 8.55 -2.61
N GLU A 80 3.28 7.44 -3.27
CA GLU A 80 2.21 6.54 -2.84
C GLU A 80 2.66 5.45 -1.83
N MET A 81 3.98 5.28 -1.60
CA MET A 81 4.49 4.35 -0.57
C MET A 81 4.36 4.88 0.87
N ILE A 82 4.28 6.20 1.04
CA ILE A 82 4.24 6.84 2.37
C ILE A 82 3.00 6.44 3.17
N PRO A 83 1.76 6.52 2.63
CA PRO A 83 0.56 6.21 3.39
C PRO A 83 0.47 4.75 3.89
N PRO A 84 0.73 3.71 3.06
CA PRO A 84 0.76 2.33 3.55
C PRO A 84 1.84 2.08 4.60
N GLY A 85 3.01 2.72 4.46
CA GLY A 85 4.09 2.61 5.44
C GLY A 85 3.70 3.19 6.80
N ILE A 86 3.08 4.37 6.82
CA ILE A 86 2.57 4.99 8.05
C ILE A 86 1.48 4.14 8.69
N LEU A 87 0.58 3.53 7.89
CA LEU A 87 -0.46 2.65 8.42
C LEU A 87 0.16 1.45 9.17
N VAL A 88 1.09 0.75 8.56
CA VAL A 88 1.72 -0.45 9.16
C VAL A 88 2.55 -0.08 10.39
N MET A 89 3.39 0.96 10.30
CA MET A 89 4.25 1.37 11.42
C MET A 89 3.47 2.05 12.55
N GLY A 90 2.42 2.80 12.21
CA GLY A 90 1.60 3.53 13.17
C GLY A 90 0.65 2.63 13.95
N THR A 91 0.16 1.53 13.36
CA THR A 91 -0.85 0.69 13.99
C THR A 91 -0.40 0.10 15.34
N PRO A 92 0.77 -0.56 15.46
CA PRO A 92 1.23 -1.08 16.75
C PRO A 92 1.47 0.02 17.79
N VAL A 93 1.94 1.20 17.37
CA VAL A 93 2.23 2.33 18.26
C VAL A 93 0.94 2.92 18.82
N ILE A 94 -0.04 3.19 17.96
CA ILE A 94 -1.33 3.77 18.35
C ILE A 94 -2.10 2.77 19.22
N VAL A 95 -2.18 1.50 18.81
CA VAL A 95 -2.90 0.47 19.56
C VAL A 95 -2.22 0.17 20.89
N GLY A 96 -0.89 0.07 20.92
CA GLY A 96 -0.12 -0.19 22.13
C GLY A 96 -0.24 0.92 23.18
N ILE A 97 -0.27 2.18 22.76
CA ILE A 97 -0.40 3.34 23.67
C ILE A 97 -1.83 3.54 24.17
N LEU A 98 -2.84 3.40 23.29
CA LEU A 98 -4.24 3.70 23.64
C LEU A 98 -5.00 2.52 24.28
N PHE A 99 -4.78 1.29 23.79
CA PHE A 99 -5.57 0.11 24.16
C PHE A 99 -4.76 -0.95 24.93
N GLY A 100 -3.45 -0.74 25.09
CA GLY A 100 -2.56 -1.57 25.88
C GLY A 100 -2.16 -2.90 25.21
N VAL A 101 -1.32 -3.67 25.92
CA VAL A 101 -0.68 -4.90 25.40
C VAL A 101 -1.65 -6.02 25.07
N ARG A 102 -2.85 -6.04 25.68
CA ARG A 102 -3.88 -7.07 25.43
C ARG A 102 -4.56 -6.87 24.08
N CYS A 103 -4.93 -5.63 23.73
CA CYS A 103 -5.49 -5.32 22.42
C CYS A 103 -4.44 -5.45 21.31
N LEU A 104 -3.19 -5.07 21.59
CA LEU A 104 -2.08 -5.24 20.66
C LEU A 104 -1.84 -6.73 20.31
N ALA A 105 -1.98 -7.62 21.30
CA ALA A 105 -1.88 -9.07 21.08
C ALA A 105 -3.00 -9.65 20.20
N GLY A 106 -4.14 -8.96 20.08
CA GLY A 106 -5.18 -9.33 19.12
C GLY A 106 -4.92 -8.79 17.72
N VAL A 107 -4.22 -7.66 17.59
CA VAL A 107 -3.90 -7.04 16.28
C VAL A 107 -2.76 -7.73 15.54
N LEU A 108 -1.81 -8.30 16.29
CA LEU A 108 -0.67 -9.08 15.79
C LEU A 108 -1.09 -10.49 15.36
#